data_AF-A0A961L648-F1
#
_entry.id   AF-A0A961L648-F1
#
_cell.length_a   1.000
_cell.length_b   1.000
_cell.length_c   1.000
_cell.angle_alpha   90.00
_cell.angle_beta   90.00
_cell.angle_gamma   90.00
#
_symmetry.space_group_name_H-M   'P 1'
#
loop_
_entity.id
_entity.type
_entity.pdbx_description
1 polymer ?
#
loop_
_entity_poly.entity_id
_entity_poly.type
_entity_poly.pdbx_seq_one_letter_code
_entity_poly.pdbx_strand_id
1 'polypeptide(L)'
;MQSGLRAMAHCAAAVLVAAALAGCTLPRSGPTAGEIKAAARAPVGDMHIVNVTPSIAAAARSSETLAFSETFVTAPPVSSDTIRPGDALSVTVWENVDAGLLAGVGQKVTALDRIQVDESGQIYVPYAGRLQAAGMTPDALRAEIVDKLESQTPDPQVEVARVAGDGATVSVMGGVRDPGVYPIETPTRRLSAML
;
A
#
# COMPACT_ATOMS: atom_id res chain seq x y z
N MET A 1 39.30 84.47 30.34
CA MET A 1 39.35 83.58 29.14
C MET A 1 39.40 82.08 29.46
N GLN A 2 39.84 81.64 30.64
CA GLN A 2 39.96 80.21 30.98
C GLN A 2 38.64 79.52 31.42
N SER A 3 37.66 80.28 31.91
CA SER A 3 36.36 79.73 32.36
C SER A 3 35.44 79.29 31.20
N GLY A 4 35.44 80.04 30.09
CA GLY A 4 34.63 79.72 28.91
C GLY A 4 35.10 78.46 28.17
N LEU A 5 36.41 78.22 28.13
CA LEU A 5 36.99 77.04 27.48
C LEU A 5 36.66 75.75 28.26
N ARG A 6 36.58 75.82 29.60
CA ARG A 6 36.15 74.70 30.44
C ARG A 6 34.66 74.41 30.22
N ALA A 7 33.78 75.41 30.20
CA ALA A 7 32.35 75.19 29.95
C ALA A 7 32.09 74.54 28.57
N MET A 8 32.82 74.98 27.54
CA MET A 8 32.71 74.43 26.18
C MET A 8 33.21 72.99 26.08
N ALA A 9 34.27 72.62 26.82
CA ALA A 9 34.75 71.24 26.91
C ALA A 9 33.77 70.30 27.62
N HIS A 10 33.07 70.78 28.67
CA HIS A 10 32.05 69.98 29.36
C HIS A 10 30.82 69.75 28.47
N CYS A 11 30.38 70.76 27.72
CA CYS A 11 29.31 70.59 26.74
C CYS A 11 29.70 69.62 25.61
N ALA A 12 30.92 69.71 25.08
CA ALA A 12 31.41 68.79 24.06
C ALA A 12 31.48 67.34 24.57
N ALA A 13 31.96 67.14 25.80
CA ALA A 13 31.98 65.83 26.44
C ALA A 13 30.56 65.27 26.66
N ALA A 14 29.60 66.10 27.08
CA ALA A 14 28.21 65.69 27.26
C ALA A 14 27.54 65.26 25.94
N VAL A 15 27.80 65.97 24.84
CA VAL A 15 27.29 65.61 23.51
C VAL A 15 27.91 64.30 23.00
N LEU A 16 29.22 64.10 23.21
CA LEU A 16 29.91 62.86 22.87
C LEU A 16 29.37 61.66 23.65
N VAL A 17 29.09 61.84 24.94
CA VAL A 17 28.48 60.79 25.77
C VAL A 17 27.06 60.49 25.29
N ALA A 18 26.22 61.50 25.03
CA ALA A 18 24.86 61.28 24.53
C ALA A 18 24.84 60.55 23.17
N ALA A 19 25.79 60.87 22.28
CA ALA A 19 25.95 60.17 20.99
C ALA A 19 26.41 58.72 21.17
N ALA A 20 27.28 58.44 22.16
CA ALA A 20 27.72 57.09 22.48
C ALA A 20 26.59 56.23 23.07
N LEU A 21 25.66 56.80 23.83
CA LEU A 21 24.48 56.08 24.34
C LEU A 21 23.41 55.81 23.27
N ALA A 22 23.37 56.60 22.19
CA ALA A 22 22.42 56.38 21.09
C ALA A 22 22.75 55.16 20.20
N GLY A 23 23.95 54.59 20.35
CA GLY A 23 24.41 53.41 19.58
C GLY A 23 23.87 52.07 20.09
N CYS A 24 23.24 52.03 21.27
CA CYS A 24 22.65 50.81 21.83
C CYS A 24 21.25 50.57 21.28
N THR A 25 21.12 50.26 19.99
CA THR A 25 19.91 49.62 19.48
C THR A 25 19.98 48.13 19.82
N LEU A 26 18.93 47.61 20.47
CA LEU A 26 18.85 46.20 20.85
C LEU A 26 19.00 45.32 19.60
N PRO A 27 19.80 44.23 19.66
CA PRO A 27 19.83 43.26 18.58
C PRO A 27 18.42 42.74 18.35
N ARG A 28 17.95 42.85 17.10
CA ARG A 28 16.56 42.62 16.75
C ARG A 28 16.40 41.31 16.01
N SER A 29 15.57 40.43 16.56
CA SER A 29 15.35 39.07 16.02
C SER A 29 14.39 39.00 14.81
N GLY A 30 13.81 40.12 14.34
CA GLY A 30 12.92 40.10 13.18
C GLY A 30 12.04 41.35 12.99
N PRO A 31 11.25 41.40 11.91
CA PRO A 31 10.34 42.51 11.59
C PRO A 31 9.21 42.65 12.63
N THR A 32 8.68 43.87 12.78
CA THR A 32 7.67 44.18 13.80
C THR A 32 6.31 43.91 13.21
N ALA A 33 5.29 43.72 14.05
CA ALA A 33 3.91 43.61 13.57
C ALA A 33 3.50 44.80 12.68
N GLY A 34 4.02 46.01 12.94
CA GLY A 34 3.79 47.20 12.12
C GLY A 34 4.45 47.11 10.74
N GLU A 35 5.71 46.67 10.68
CA GLU A 35 6.44 46.48 9.43
C GLU A 35 5.85 45.35 8.57
N ILE A 36 5.43 44.25 9.19
CA ILE A 36 4.76 43.14 8.49
C ILE A 36 3.45 43.65 7.86
N LYS A 37 2.65 44.44 8.61
CA LYS A 37 1.41 45.05 8.10
C LYS A 37 1.65 46.09 7.01
N ALA A 38 2.72 46.87 7.11
CA ALA A 38 3.09 47.86 6.11
C ALA A 38 3.56 47.19 4.82
N ALA A 39 4.40 46.16 4.93
CA ALA A 39 4.89 45.38 3.80
C ALA A 39 3.77 44.62 3.08
N ALA A 40 2.76 44.11 3.81
CA ALA A 40 1.58 43.47 3.21
C ALA A 40 0.67 44.43 2.41
N ARG A 41 0.87 45.75 2.51
CA ARG A 41 0.16 46.77 1.75
C ARG A 41 0.97 47.32 0.57
N ALA A 42 2.23 46.88 0.43
CA ALA A 42 3.10 47.35 -0.64
C ALA A 42 2.63 46.80 -2.00
N PRO A 43 2.68 47.59 -3.09
CA PRO A 43 2.23 47.14 -4.41
C PRO A 43 3.08 46.03 -5.06
N VAL A 44 4.25 45.71 -4.47
CA VAL A 44 5.30 44.87 -5.07
C VAL A 44 5.69 43.72 -4.11
N GLY A 45 4.72 43.05 -3.49
CA GLY A 45 5.00 41.91 -2.61
C GLY A 45 3.85 40.91 -2.55
N ASP A 46 4.19 39.61 -2.68
CA ASP A 46 3.24 38.48 -2.62
C ASP A 46 2.81 38.13 -1.18
N MET A 47 2.93 39.06 -0.23
CA MET A 47 2.62 38.82 1.18
C MET A 47 1.21 39.30 1.52
N HIS A 48 0.31 38.34 1.77
CA HIS A 48 -1.06 38.62 2.21
C HIS A 48 -1.24 38.31 3.69
N ILE A 49 -1.66 39.31 4.47
CA ILE A 49 -2.14 39.09 5.84
C ILE A 49 -3.61 38.76 5.79
N VAL A 50 -3.94 37.52 6.11
CA VAL A 50 -5.32 37.04 6.17
C VAL A 50 -5.73 36.93 7.63
N ASN A 51 -6.82 37.59 8.01
CA ASN A 51 -7.39 37.44 9.35
C ASN A 51 -7.99 36.03 9.48
N VAL A 52 -7.61 35.30 10.51
CA VAL A 52 -8.15 33.96 10.76
C VAL A 52 -9.56 34.09 11.33
N THR A 53 -10.56 33.95 10.46
CA THR A 53 -11.98 33.85 10.85
C THR A 53 -12.44 32.39 10.71
N PRO A 54 -13.54 31.98 11.37
CA PRO A 54 -14.12 30.66 11.17
C PRO A 54 -14.44 30.35 9.70
N SER A 55 -14.87 31.35 8.91
CA SER A 55 -15.15 31.19 7.49
C SER A 55 -13.90 30.93 6.65
N ILE A 56 -12.81 31.65 6.91
CA ILE A 56 -11.52 31.46 6.23
C ILE A 56 -10.89 30.13 6.66
N ALA A 57 -10.94 29.80 7.95
CA ALA A 57 -10.48 28.52 8.44
C ALA A 57 -11.26 27.35 7.82
N ALA A 58 -12.58 27.50 7.61
CA ALA A 58 -13.38 26.50 6.92
C ALA A 58 -13.07 26.41 5.42
N ALA A 59 -12.87 27.54 4.74
CA ALA A 59 -12.50 27.59 3.33
C ALA A 59 -11.08 27.05 3.07
N ALA A 60 -10.17 27.22 4.03
CA ALA A 60 -8.81 26.69 4.00
C ALA A 60 -8.72 25.20 4.38
N ARG A 61 -9.82 24.57 4.83
CA ARG A 61 -9.84 23.12 5.02
C ARG A 61 -9.81 22.46 3.65
N SER A 62 -8.66 21.93 3.28
CA SER A 62 -8.57 20.89 2.26
C SER A 62 -9.22 19.64 2.83
N SER A 63 -10.51 19.43 2.54
CA SER A 63 -11.10 18.11 2.69
C SER A 63 -10.58 17.24 1.57
N GLU A 64 -9.37 16.69 1.74
CA GLU A 64 -9.02 15.49 0.99
C GLU A 64 -9.99 14.42 1.47
N THR A 65 -10.98 14.10 0.64
CA THR A 65 -11.82 12.94 0.87
C THR A 65 -10.92 11.72 0.75
N LEU A 66 -10.40 11.24 1.88
CA LEU A 66 -9.67 9.98 1.97
C LEU A 66 -10.67 8.84 1.79
N ALA A 67 -11.04 8.58 0.55
CA ALA A 67 -11.92 7.49 0.17
C ALA A 67 -11.32 6.73 -1.01
N PHE A 68 -11.69 5.46 -1.11
CA PHE A 68 -11.41 4.67 -2.29
C PHE A 68 -12.30 5.14 -3.46
N SER A 69 -11.83 4.97 -4.69
CA SER A 69 -12.62 5.28 -5.88
C SER A 69 -13.93 4.48 -5.88
N GLU A 70 -14.99 5.03 -6.48
CA GLU A 70 -16.26 4.31 -6.63
C GLU A 70 -16.06 2.97 -7.34
N THR A 71 -15.14 2.91 -8.32
CA THR A 71 -14.77 1.69 -9.03
C THR A 71 -14.19 0.61 -8.12
N PHE A 72 -13.46 0.99 -7.08
CA PHE A 72 -12.91 0.04 -6.11
C PHE A 72 -13.97 -0.43 -5.11
N VAL A 73 -14.79 0.50 -4.61
CA VAL A 73 -15.83 0.20 -3.61
C VAL A 73 -16.94 -0.69 -4.20
N THR A 74 -17.25 -0.51 -5.48
CA THR A 74 -18.28 -1.28 -6.21
C THR A 74 -17.72 -2.49 -6.97
N ALA A 75 -16.40 -2.71 -6.92
CA ALA A 75 -15.78 -3.84 -7.61
C ALA A 75 -16.39 -5.17 -7.15
N PRO A 76 -16.61 -6.13 -8.08
CA PRO A 76 -17.06 -7.46 -7.71
C PRO A 76 -16.03 -8.12 -6.79
N PRO A 77 -16.47 -8.97 -5.84
CA PRO A 77 -15.55 -9.72 -4.99
C PRO A 77 -14.60 -10.55 -5.84
N VAL A 78 -13.31 -10.52 -5.49
CA VAL A 78 -12.33 -11.41 -6.11
C VAL A 78 -12.67 -12.84 -5.71
N SER A 79 -12.77 -13.73 -6.71
CA SER A 79 -12.91 -15.17 -6.47
C SER A 79 -11.62 -15.70 -5.86
N SER A 80 -11.71 -16.19 -4.62
CA SER A 80 -10.60 -16.86 -3.91
C SER A 80 -10.39 -18.30 -4.36
N ASP A 81 -11.37 -18.86 -5.07
CA ASP A 81 -11.38 -20.24 -5.52
C ASP A 81 -10.94 -20.38 -6.98
N THR A 82 -10.66 -19.28 -7.68
CA THR A 82 -10.14 -19.36 -9.04
C THR A 82 -8.64 -19.62 -9.00
N ILE A 83 -8.22 -20.68 -9.67
CA ILE A 83 -6.82 -21.07 -9.84
C ILE A 83 -6.13 -20.06 -10.76
N ARG A 84 -4.91 -19.65 -10.41
CA ARG A 84 -4.09 -18.68 -11.14
C ARG A 84 -2.68 -19.23 -11.40
N PRO A 85 -1.99 -18.75 -12.44
CA PRO A 85 -0.57 -19.04 -12.65
C PRO A 85 0.24 -18.71 -11.39
N GLY A 86 1.12 -19.62 -10.96
CA GLY A 86 1.89 -19.48 -9.72
C GLY A 86 1.20 -20.01 -8.45
N ASP A 87 -0.05 -20.44 -8.51
CA ASP A 87 -0.67 -21.21 -7.43
C ASP A 87 -0.05 -22.60 -7.30
N ALA A 88 -0.16 -23.20 -6.11
CA ALA A 88 0.19 -24.59 -5.87
C ALA A 88 -1.08 -25.41 -5.63
N LEU A 89 -1.17 -26.56 -6.29
CA LEU A 89 -2.31 -27.47 -6.17
C LEU A 89 -1.88 -28.76 -5.48
N SER A 90 -2.78 -29.30 -4.67
CA SER A 90 -2.72 -30.67 -4.16
C SER A 90 -3.75 -31.48 -4.92
N VAL A 91 -3.31 -32.50 -5.65
CA VAL A 91 -4.20 -33.40 -6.38
C VAL A 91 -4.10 -34.78 -5.77
N THR A 92 -5.18 -35.26 -5.19
CA THR A 92 -5.25 -36.62 -4.64
C THR A 92 -6.13 -37.47 -5.53
N VAL A 93 -5.60 -38.60 -5.99
CA VAL A 93 -6.31 -39.53 -6.86
C VAL A 93 -6.49 -40.85 -6.14
N TRP A 94 -7.72 -41.34 -6.06
CA TRP A 94 -8.06 -42.68 -5.60
C TRP A 94 -8.48 -43.53 -6.77
N GLU A 95 -7.94 -44.75 -6.82
CA GLU A 95 -8.17 -45.70 -7.89
C GLU A 95 -8.82 -46.97 -7.34
N ASN A 96 -9.88 -47.44 -8.00
CA ASN A 96 -10.60 -48.65 -7.57
C ASN A 96 -10.10 -49.92 -8.28
N VAL A 97 -8.78 -50.12 -8.30
CA VAL A 97 -8.13 -51.28 -8.95
C VAL A 97 -7.09 -51.93 -8.02
N ASP A 98 -6.76 -53.19 -8.28
CA ASP A 98 -5.77 -53.94 -7.47
C ASP A 98 -4.32 -53.53 -7.78
N ALA A 99 -4.07 -53.04 -8.99
CA ALA A 99 -2.82 -52.43 -9.40
C ALA A 99 -3.11 -51.00 -9.90
N GLY A 100 -2.89 -50.00 -9.05
CA GLY A 100 -3.08 -48.59 -9.38
C GLY A 100 -2.17 -48.14 -10.52
N LEU A 101 -2.69 -47.25 -11.37
CA LEU A 101 -1.94 -46.61 -12.45
C LEU A 101 -0.97 -45.55 -11.90
N LEU A 102 -1.46 -44.79 -10.92
CA LEU A 102 -0.71 -43.75 -10.22
C LEU A 102 -0.18 -44.25 -8.88
N ALA A 103 -0.95 -45.10 -8.21
CA ALA A 103 -0.61 -45.58 -6.88
C ALA A 103 0.45 -46.70 -6.94
N GLY A 104 1.40 -46.68 -6.01
CA GLY A 104 2.40 -47.76 -5.88
C GLY A 104 1.74 -49.13 -5.66
N VAL A 105 2.45 -50.23 -5.94
CA VAL A 105 1.92 -51.59 -5.82
C VAL A 105 1.28 -51.84 -4.44
N GLY A 106 -0.02 -52.15 -4.40
CA GLY A 106 -0.80 -52.36 -3.18
C GLY A 106 -1.38 -51.09 -2.54
N GLN A 107 -1.12 -49.91 -3.10
CA GLN A 107 -1.75 -48.64 -2.74
C GLN A 107 -2.89 -48.33 -3.70
N LYS A 108 -3.92 -47.65 -3.20
CA LYS A 108 -5.07 -47.17 -4.00
C LYS A 108 -5.17 -45.65 -4.05
N VAL A 109 -4.20 -44.95 -3.46
CA VAL A 109 -4.21 -43.50 -3.28
C VAL A 109 -2.87 -42.93 -3.73
N THR A 110 -2.92 -41.87 -4.52
CA THR A 110 -1.76 -41.08 -4.93
C THR A 110 -2.00 -39.63 -4.57
N ALA A 111 -1.13 -39.07 -3.73
CA ALA A 111 -1.10 -37.64 -3.45
C ALA A 111 -0.01 -36.99 -4.31
N LEU A 112 -0.42 -36.05 -5.16
CA LEU A 112 0.47 -35.18 -5.91
C LEU A 112 0.48 -33.81 -5.22
N ASP A 113 1.41 -33.65 -4.29
CA ASP A 113 1.52 -32.45 -3.48
C ASP A 113 2.30 -31.35 -4.20
N ARG A 114 1.81 -30.11 -4.07
CA ARG A 114 2.48 -28.87 -4.53
C ARG A 114 2.77 -28.84 -6.03
N ILE A 115 1.83 -29.30 -6.86
CA ILE A 115 1.89 -29.10 -8.30
C ILE A 115 1.73 -27.61 -8.58
N GLN A 116 2.78 -26.96 -9.07
CA GLN A 116 2.75 -25.54 -9.40
C GLN A 116 2.05 -25.32 -10.75
N VAL A 117 1.15 -24.35 -10.79
CA VAL A 117 0.55 -23.86 -12.04
C VAL A 117 1.58 -23.02 -12.77
N ASP A 118 1.93 -23.41 -13.99
CA ASP A 118 2.95 -22.72 -14.79
C ASP A 118 2.47 -21.34 -15.31
N GLU A 119 3.37 -20.59 -15.96
CA GLU A 119 3.07 -19.26 -16.52
C GLU A 119 1.99 -19.29 -17.60
N SER A 120 1.83 -20.40 -18.32
CA SER A 120 0.76 -20.61 -19.30
C SER A 120 -0.57 -20.99 -18.64
N GLY A 121 -0.59 -21.19 -17.32
CA GLY A 121 -1.76 -21.57 -16.56
C GLY A 121 -2.05 -23.07 -16.57
N GLN A 122 -1.08 -23.90 -16.93
CA GLN A 122 -1.25 -25.35 -17.03
C GLN A 122 -0.60 -26.09 -15.87
N ILE A 123 -1.07 -27.33 -15.65
CA ILE A 123 -0.43 -28.31 -14.77
C ILE A 123 -0.19 -29.61 -15.53
N TYR A 124 0.80 -30.38 -15.11
CA TYR A 124 1.02 -31.73 -15.59
C TYR A 124 0.50 -32.74 -14.56
N VAL A 125 -0.39 -33.63 -15.00
CA VAL A 125 -0.87 -34.76 -14.23
C VAL A 125 -0.47 -36.03 -15.00
N PRO A 126 0.26 -36.99 -14.39
CA PRO A 126 0.65 -38.20 -15.09
C PRO A 126 -0.57 -38.92 -15.66
N TYR A 127 -0.43 -39.46 -16.87
CA TYR A 127 -1.48 -40.11 -17.68
C TYR A 127 -2.62 -39.19 -18.18
N ALA A 128 -2.96 -38.12 -17.47
CA ALA A 128 -3.89 -37.10 -17.94
C ALA A 128 -3.23 -36.00 -18.81
N GLY A 129 -1.90 -35.89 -18.79
CA GLY A 129 -1.13 -34.97 -19.62
C GLY A 129 -1.09 -33.54 -19.06
N ARG A 130 -1.05 -32.55 -19.94
CA ARG A 130 -1.13 -31.12 -19.56
C ARG A 130 -2.59 -30.67 -19.58
N LEU A 131 -3.05 -30.07 -18.49
CA LEU A 131 -4.41 -29.55 -18.34
C LEU A 131 -4.38 -28.05 -18.06
N GLN A 132 -5.38 -27.31 -18.56
CA GLN A 132 -5.52 -25.89 -18.29
C GLN A 132 -6.15 -25.69 -16.91
N ALA A 133 -5.36 -25.29 -15.92
CA ALA A 133 -5.84 -25.06 -14.56
C ALA A 133 -6.28 -23.61 -14.33
N ALA A 134 -5.53 -22.65 -14.89
CA ALA A 134 -5.80 -21.23 -14.66
C ALA A 134 -7.17 -20.81 -15.21
N GLY A 135 -7.91 -20.07 -14.38
CA GLY A 135 -9.28 -19.64 -14.69
C GLY A 135 -10.36 -20.63 -14.24
N MET A 136 -9.99 -21.85 -13.86
CA MET A 136 -10.92 -22.85 -13.32
C MET A 136 -11.05 -22.76 -11.80
N THR A 137 -12.13 -23.33 -11.26
CA THR A 137 -12.22 -23.69 -9.84
C THR A 137 -11.61 -25.09 -9.62
N PRO A 138 -11.22 -25.45 -8.38
CA PRO A 138 -10.74 -26.80 -8.08
C PRO A 138 -11.74 -27.88 -8.50
N ASP A 139 -13.04 -27.63 -8.35
CA ASP A 139 -14.08 -28.57 -8.77
C ASP A 139 -14.17 -28.74 -10.29
N ALA A 140 -14.03 -27.65 -11.06
CA ALA A 140 -13.99 -27.73 -12.51
C ALA A 140 -12.74 -28.48 -13.01
N LEU A 141 -11.58 -28.19 -12.43
CA LEU A 141 -10.34 -28.91 -12.74
C LEU A 141 -10.43 -30.39 -12.33
N ARG A 142 -11.04 -30.70 -11.18
CA ARG A 142 -11.31 -32.07 -10.74
C ARG A 142 -12.09 -32.84 -11.80
N ALA A 143 -13.18 -32.26 -12.32
CA ALA A 143 -14.00 -32.89 -13.34
C ALA A 143 -13.20 -33.16 -14.63
N GLU A 144 -12.34 -32.22 -15.05
CA GLU A 144 -11.48 -32.40 -16.22
C GLU A 144 -10.43 -33.52 -16.02
N ILE A 145 -9.82 -33.59 -14.82
CA ILE A 145 -8.85 -34.65 -14.50
C ILE A 145 -9.54 -36.02 -14.52
N VAL A 146 -10.75 -36.13 -13.97
CA VAL A 146 -11.54 -37.38 -14.00
C VAL A 146 -11.77 -37.82 -15.44
N ASP A 147 -12.28 -36.93 -16.31
CA ASP A 147 -12.54 -37.23 -17.73
C ASP A 147 -11.28 -37.73 -18.46
N LYS A 148 -10.12 -37.14 -18.18
CA LYS A 148 -8.85 -37.60 -18.77
C LYS A 148 -8.39 -38.97 -18.26
N LEU A 149 -8.60 -39.25 -16.98
CA LEU A 149 -8.17 -40.50 -16.34
C LEU A 149 -9.11 -41.69 -16.58
N GLU A 150 -10.38 -41.44 -16.93
CA GLU A 150 -11.37 -42.50 -17.23
C GLU A 150 -10.90 -43.46 -18.34
N SER A 151 -10.10 -42.96 -19.29
CA SER A 151 -9.52 -43.78 -20.36
C SER A 151 -8.45 -44.77 -19.88
N GLN A 152 -7.92 -44.58 -18.66
CA GLN A 152 -6.77 -45.29 -18.14
C GLN A 152 -7.10 -46.16 -16.92
N THR A 153 -8.00 -45.69 -16.04
CA THR A 153 -8.45 -46.40 -14.83
C THR A 153 -9.98 -46.30 -14.73
N PRO A 154 -10.69 -47.37 -14.33
CA PRO A 154 -12.13 -47.32 -14.09
C PRO A 154 -12.48 -46.54 -12.81
N ASP A 155 -13.49 -45.69 -12.90
CA ASP A 155 -14.08 -44.90 -11.80
C ASP A 155 -13.06 -44.14 -10.92
N PRO A 156 -12.12 -43.34 -11.49
CA PRO A 156 -11.16 -42.60 -10.70
C PRO A 156 -11.87 -41.54 -9.85
N GLN A 157 -11.52 -41.46 -8.56
CA GLN A 157 -11.96 -40.36 -7.70
C GLN A 157 -10.81 -39.38 -7.55
N VAL A 158 -11.09 -38.09 -7.70
CA VAL A 158 -10.08 -37.03 -7.65
C VAL A 158 -10.53 -35.97 -6.67
N GLU A 159 -9.61 -35.50 -5.85
CA GLU A 159 -9.74 -34.29 -5.05
C GLU A 159 -8.68 -33.29 -5.50
N VAL A 160 -9.08 -32.03 -5.65
CA VAL A 160 -8.18 -30.92 -5.96
C VAL A 160 -8.33 -29.89 -4.85
N ALA A 161 -7.24 -29.58 -4.18
CA ALA A 161 -7.17 -28.50 -3.22
C ALA A 161 -6.19 -27.43 -3.70
N ARG A 162 -6.64 -26.17 -3.70
CA ARG A 162 -5.79 -25.01 -4.01
C ARG A 162 -5.10 -24.55 -2.73
N VAL A 163 -3.78 -24.44 -2.79
CA VAL A 163 -2.98 -23.69 -1.83
C VAL A 163 -2.62 -22.37 -2.51
N ALA A 164 -3.04 -21.25 -1.92
CA ALA A 164 -2.75 -19.94 -2.47
C ALA A 164 -1.22 -19.77 -2.61
N GLY A 165 -0.77 -19.56 -3.85
CA GLY A 165 0.63 -19.30 -4.15
C GLY A 165 0.85 -17.83 -4.50
N ASP A 166 1.98 -17.56 -5.16
CA ASP A 166 2.35 -16.21 -5.61
C ASP A 166 1.37 -15.66 -6.66
N GLY A 167 0.55 -16.53 -7.26
CA GLY A 167 -0.41 -16.22 -8.32
C GLY A 167 -1.58 -15.32 -7.92
N ALA A 168 -1.83 -15.15 -6.62
CA ALA A 168 -2.92 -14.33 -6.11
C ALA A 168 -2.47 -13.57 -4.85
N THR A 169 -1.66 -12.54 -4.99
CA THR A 169 -1.17 -11.75 -3.84
C THR A 169 -1.47 -10.25 -3.98
N VAL A 170 -1.56 -9.56 -2.85
CA VAL A 170 -1.71 -8.10 -2.75
C VAL A 170 -0.58 -7.56 -1.89
N SER A 171 0.08 -6.50 -2.35
CA SER A 171 1.08 -5.78 -1.55
C SER A 171 0.43 -4.59 -0.85
N VAL A 172 0.51 -4.55 0.48
CA VAL A 172 -0.03 -3.48 1.32
C VAL A 172 1.16 -2.71 1.92
N MET A 173 1.21 -1.40 1.64
CA MET A 173 2.29 -0.51 2.07
C MET A 173 1.73 0.83 2.54
N GLY A 174 2.47 1.56 3.38
CA GLY A 174 2.10 2.90 3.85
C GLY A 174 1.75 2.95 5.34
N GLY A 175 0.89 3.88 5.73
CA GLY A 175 0.42 4.09 7.11
C GLY A 175 -0.58 3.05 7.58
N VAL A 176 -0.20 1.78 7.54
CA VAL A 176 -1.01 0.61 7.95
C VAL A 176 -0.37 -0.08 9.14
N ARG A 177 -1.14 -0.89 9.87
CA ARG A 177 -0.61 -1.58 11.07
C ARG A 177 0.47 -2.60 10.72
N ASP A 178 0.19 -3.42 9.70
CA ASP A 178 1.03 -4.54 9.29
C ASP A 178 1.26 -4.51 7.76
N PRO A 179 2.29 -3.80 7.26
CA PRO A 179 2.62 -3.80 5.85
C PRO A 179 3.20 -5.16 5.41
N GLY A 180 2.90 -5.59 4.19
CA GLY A 180 3.36 -6.88 3.69
C GLY A 180 2.64 -7.36 2.44
N VAL A 181 3.03 -8.56 1.99
CA VAL A 181 2.39 -9.27 0.89
C VAL A 181 1.38 -10.26 1.46
N TYR A 182 0.12 -10.11 1.08
CA TYR A 182 -1.00 -10.94 1.55
C TYR A 182 -1.52 -11.82 0.41
N PRO A 183 -1.58 -13.15 0.56
CA PRO A 183 -2.24 -14.02 -0.40
C PRO A 183 -3.76 -13.76 -0.39
N ILE A 184 -4.41 -13.93 -1.54
CA ILE A 184 -5.85 -13.86 -1.71
C ILE A 184 -6.43 -15.25 -1.45
N GLU A 185 -7.06 -15.35 -0.30
CA GLU A 185 -7.76 -16.52 0.22
C GLU A 185 -9.19 -16.10 0.60
N THR A 186 -10.00 -17.06 1.02
CA THR A 186 -11.35 -16.82 1.52
C THR A 186 -11.42 -15.72 2.61
N PRO A 187 -10.54 -15.69 3.63
CA PRO A 187 -10.55 -14.62 4.65
C PRO A 187 -10.00 -13.27 4.15
N THR A 188 -9.06 -13.27 3.20
CA THR A 188 -8.32 -12.09 2.74
C THR A 188 -8.87 -11.52 1.42
N ARG A 189 -10.09 -11.85 1.03
CA ARG A 189 -10.72 -11.30 -0.19
C ARG A 189 -11.17 -9.83 -0.09
N ARG A 190 -11.01 -9.18 1.07
CA ARG A 190 -11.36 -7.77 1.31
C ARG A 190 -10.16 -7.04 1.92
N LEU A 191 -9.91 -5.82 1.45
CA LEU A 191 -8.85 -4.96 2.00
C LEU A 191 -9.05 -4.69 3.50
N SER A 192 -10.30 -4.59 3.97
CA SER A 192 -10.61 -4.39 5.39
C SER A 192 -10.10 -5.52 6.31
N ALA A 193 -9.79 -6.70 5.76
CA ALA A 193 -9.20 -7.80 6.52
C ALA A 193 -7.66 -7.76 6.54
N MET A 194 -7.04 -6.86 5.76
CA MET A 194 -5.58 -6.70 5.63
C MET A 194 -5.05 -5.40 6.28
N LEU A 195 -5.94 -4.53 6.77
CA LEU A 195 -5.61 -3.24 7.37
C LEU A 195 -5.65 -3.28 8.89
#